data_AF-A0A960SJV5-F1
#
_entry.id   AF-A0A960SJV5-F1
#
_cell.length_a   1.000
_cell.length_b   1.000
_cell.length_c   1.000
_cell.angle_alpha   90.00
_cell.angle_beta   90.00
_cell.angle_gamma   90.00
#
_symmetry.space_group_name_H-M   'P 1'
#
loop_
_entity.id
_entity.type
_entity.pdbx_description
1 polymer ?
#
loop_
_entity_poly.entity_id
_entity_poly.type
_entity_poly.pdbx_seq_one_letter_code
_entity_poly.pdbx_strand_id
1 'polypeptide(L)'
;MEHTYKKIEVVGTSAISVEAAVNNAIAASSKSLRHLRWFEVQEIRGAITQSQVKEWQVNVKLAFTIEDNDPAVLSKSELVSDSAAGSPPLKPGLGDGEKAV
;
A
#
# COMPACT_ATOMS: atom_id res chain seq x y z
N MET A 1 9.87 -5.89 -17.94
CA MET A 1 8.72 -6.10 -17.06
C MET A 1 8.81 -5.06 -15.97
N GLU A 2 7.72 -4.33 -15.75
CA GLU A 2 7.63 -3.37 -14.66
C GLU A 2 7.32 -4.13 -13.36
N HIS A 3 7.93 -3.71 -12.25
CA HIS A 3 7.67 -4.30 -10.94
C HIS A 3 6.86 -3.32 -10.10
N THR A 4 5.77 -3.82 -9.50
CA THR A 4 5.01 -3.08 -8.50
C THR A 4 5.53 -3.44 -7.11
N TYR A 5 5.73 -2.42 -6.28
CA TYR A 5 6.21 -2.60 -4.90
C TYR A 5 5.20 -2.07 -3.90
N LYS A 6 5.00 -2.82 -2.81
CA LYS A 6 4.29 -2.34 -1.62
C LYS A 6 5.33 -1.90 -0.60
N LYS A 7 5.06 -0.78 0.06
CA LYS A 7 5.80 -0.36 1.26
C LYS A 7 4.93 -0.54 2.49
N ILE A 8 5.54 -1.02 3.57
CA ILE A 8 4.95 -0.99 4.92
C ILE A 8 5.89 -0.26 5.87
N GLU A 9 5.35 0.27 6.95
CA GLU A 9 6.11 0.98 7.98
C GLU A 9 6.25 0.12 9.23
N VAL A 10 7.46 0.04 9.76
CA VAL A 10 7.83 -0.82 10.89
C VAL A 10 8.82 -0.08 11.77
N VAL A 11 8.70 -0.23 13.09
CA VAL A 11 9.68 0.29 14.04
C VAL A 11 10.50 -0.89 14.58
N GLY A 12 11.80 -0.87 14.31
CA GLY A 12 12.76 -1.78 14.93
C GLY A 12 13.33 -1.17 16.20
N THR A 13 13.66 -2.01 17.19
CA THR A 13 14.31 -1.55 18.42
C THR A 13 15.58 -2.34 18.74
N SER A 14 16.51 -1.70 19.43
CA SER A 14 17.73 -2.34 19.93
C SER A 14 18.38 -1.52 21.04
N ALA A 15 18.89 -2.17 22.09
CA ALA A 15 19.71 -1.52 23.10
C ALA A 15 21.15 -1.20 22.61
N ILE A 16 21.55 -1.72 21.45
CA ILE A 16 22.95 -1.74 21.01
C ILE A 16 23.24 -0.60 20.03
N SER A 17 22.52 -0.55 18.91
CA SER A 17 22.76 0.46 17.87
C SER A 17 21.55 0.64 16.95
N VAL A 18 21.59 1.68 16.13
CA VAL A 18 20.62 1.96 15.07
C VAL A 18 20.60 0.84 14.03
N GLU A 19 21.77 0.35 13.59
CA GLU A 19 21.89 -0.75 12.62
C GLU A 19 21.27 -2.03 13.16
N ALA A 20 21.50 -2.34 14.44
CA ALA A 20 20.87 -3.49 15.08
C ALA A 20 19.33 -3.35 15.12
N ALA A 21 18.80 -2.15 15.39
CA ALA A 21 17.36 -1.90 15.35
C ALA A 21 16.78 -2.09 13.93
N VAL A 22 17.46 -1.59 12.89
CA VAL A 22 17.05 -1.81 11.49
C VAL A 22 17.05 -3.29 11.13
N ASN A 23 18.12 -4.02 11.48
CA ASN A 23 18.22 -5.45 11.24
C ASN A 23 17.10 -6.23 11.95
N ASN A 24 16.74 -5.83 13.17
CA ASN A 24 15.63 -6.42 13.92
C ASN A 24 14.28 -6.20 13.22
N ALA A 25 14.02 -5.00 12.68
CA ALA A 25 12.81 -4.73 11.90
C ALA A 25 12.74 -5.63 10.65
N ILE A 26 13.82 -5.69 9.86
CA ILE A 26 13.88 -6.51 8.64
C ILE A 26 13.69 -7.99 8.98
N ALA A 27 14.38 -8.50 10.01
CA ALA A 27 14.28 -9.89 10.42
C ALA A 27 12.87 -10.25 10.91
N ALA A 28 12.22 -9.37 11.67
CA ALA A 28 10.84 -9.56 12.11
C ALA A 28 9.87 -9.60 10.93
N SER A 29 9.98 -8.65 9.99
CA SER A 29 9.11 -8.59 8.82
C SER A 29 9.33 -9.74 7.84
N SER A 30 10.57 -10.26 7.72
CA SER A 30 10.90 -11.40 6.85
C SER A 30 10.18 -12.70 7.24
N LYS A 31 9.61 -12.78 8.44
CA LYS A 31 8.84 -13.95 8.88
C LYS A 31 7.54 -14.10 8.09
N SER A 32 6.85 -13.00 7.82
CA SER A 32 5.55 -12.97 7.13
C SER A 32 5.62 -12.40 5.71
N LEU A 33 6.59 -11.55 5.41
CA LEU A 33 6.77 -10.96 4.09
C LEU A 33 7.86 -11.69 3.29
N ARG A 34 7.63 -11.81 1.99
CA ARG A 34 8.59 -12.36 1.03
C ARG A 34 9.05 -11.26 0.08
N HIS A 35 10.18 -11.50 -0.60
CA HIS A 35 10.69 -10.59 -1.64
C HIS A 35 10.92 -9.14 -1.16
N LEU A 36 11.37 -8.96 0.08
CA LEU A 36 11.92 -7.68 0.55
C LEU A 36 13.07 -7.27 -0.37
N ARG A 37 13.13 -5.98 -0.72
CA ARG A 37 14.10 -5.45 -1.68
C ARG A 37 14.96 -4.36 -1.10
N TRP A 38 14.33 -3.34 -0.52
CA TRP A 38 15.04 -2.22 0.10
C TRP A 38 14.26 -1.71 1.31
N PHE A 39 14.93 -0.85 2.08
CA PHE A 39 14.32 -0.12 3.17
C PHE A 39 14.71 1.36 3.13
N GLU A 40 13.91 2.20 3.76
CA GLU A 40 14.15 3.63 3.93
C GLU A 40 13.99 3.99 5.41
N VAL A 41 15.05 4.52 6.03
CA VAL A 41 14.94 5.07 7.38
C VAL A 41 14.13 6.36 7.32
N GLN A 42 13.06 6.44 8.10
CA GLN A 42 12.19 7.62 8.19
C GLN A 42 12.55 8.48 9.40
N GLU A 43 12.76 7.83 10.55
CA GLU A 43 13.04 8.50 11.81
C GLU A 43 13.94 7.62 12.68
N ILE A 44 14.90 8.25 13.37
CA ILE A 44 15.72 7.60 14.39
C ILE A 44 15.39 8.29 15.72
N ARG A 45 14.86 7.52 16.66
CA ARG A 45 14.54 7.94 18.01
C ARG A 45 15.27 7.05 19.01
N GLY A 46 15.22 7.43 20.28
CA GLY A 46 15.68 6.56 21.35
C GLY A 46 15.07 6.91 22.70
N ALA A 47 14.98 5.89 23.56
CA ALA A 47 14.64 6.07 24.96
C ALA A 47 15.91 6.41 25.75
N ILE A 48 15.80 7.39 26.64
CA ILE A 48 16.90 7.81 27.53
C ILE A 48 16.59 7.36 28.96
N THR A 49 17.58 6.81 29.66
CA THR A 49 17.49 6.47 31.08
C THR A 49 18.84 6.74 31.74
N GLN A 50 18.84 7.37 32.91
CA GLN A 50 20.07 7.73 33.63
C GLN A 50 21.08 8.49 32.75
N SER A 51 20.57 9.43 31.94
CA SER A 51 21.35 10.24 30.99
C SER A 51 22.12 9.42 29.93
N GLN A 52 21.74 8.17 29.71
CA GLN A 52 22.29 7.29 28.67
C GLN A 52 21.18 6.79 27.75
N VAL A 53 21.54 6.44 26.51
CA VAL A 53 20.60 5.81 25.59
C VAL A 53 20.31 4.39 26.09
N LYS A 54 19.04 4.11 26.39
CA LYS A 54 18.57 2.79 26.81
C LYS A 54 18.20 1.92 25.62
N GLU A 55 17.56 2.52 24.62
CA GLU A 55 17.03 1.79 23.47
C GLU A 55 16.98 2.72 22.26
N TRP A 56 17.48 2.25 21.13
CA TRP A 56 17.29 2.82 19.81
C TRP A 56 15.97 2.33 19.23
N GLN A 57 15.22 3.24 18.62
CA GLN A 57 13.94 2.99 17.98
C GLN A 57 14.00 3.59 16.58
N VAL A 58 14.02 2.74 15.57
CA VAL A 58 14.25 3.15 14.18
C VAL A 58 13.02 2.82 13.36
N ASN A 59 12.33 3.86 12.91
CA ASN A 59 11.21 3.75 12.00
C ASN A 59 11.75 3.57 10.58
N VAL A 60 11.41 2.45 9.95
CA VAL A 60 11.78 2.12 8.57
C VAL A 60 10.54 1.81 7.74
N LYS A 61 10.57 2.26 6.48
CA LYS A 61 9.70 1.71 5.44
C LYS A 61 10.40 0.55 4.76
N LEU A 62 9.73 -0.60 4.69
CA LEU A 62 10.24 -1.79 3.99
C LEU A 62 9.46 -1.98 2.70
N ALA A 63 10.18 -2.07 1.59
CA ALA A 63 9.62 -2.33 0.28
C ALA A 63 9.78 -3.80 -0.12
N PHE A 64 8.71 -4.39 -0.63
CA PHE A 64 8.72 -5.74 -1.20
C PHE A 64 7.94 -5.80 -2.49
N THR A 65 8.29 -6.77 -3.33
CA THR A 65 7.63 -6.95 -4.63
C THR A 65 6.24 -7.53 -4.41
N ILE A 66 5.24 -6.93 -5.04
CA ILE A 66 3.91 -7.52 -5.13
C ILE A 66 3.93 -8.48 -6.32
N GLU A 67 3.49 -9.71 -6.11
CA GLU A 67 3.19 -10.63 -7.22
C GLU A 67 1.73 -10.41 -7.63
N ASP A 68 1.44 -10.48 -8.93
CA ASP A 68 0.08 -10.27 -9.45
C ASP A 68 -0.95 -11.27 -8.89
N ASN A 69 -0.50 -12.36 -8.27
CA ASN A 69 -1.34 -13.37 -7.60
C ASN A 69 -1.43 -13.20 -6.07
N ASP A 70 -1.01 -12.05 -5.51
CA ASP A 70 -1.23 -11.74 -4.10
C ASP A 70 -2.74 -11.46 -3.86
N PRO A 71 -3.44 -12.26 -3.04
CA PRO A 71 -4.88 -12.10 -2.81
C PRO A 71 -5.24 -10.71 -2.26
N ALA A 72 -4.32 -10.01 -1.59
CA ALA A 72 -4.56 -8.64 -1.13
C ALA A 72 -4.66 -7.61 -2.28
N VAL A 73 -4.07 -7.90 -3.44
CA VAL A 73 -4.02 -7.01 -4.61
C VAL A 73 -5.19 -7.28 -5.56
N LEU A 74 -5.56 -8.56 -5.71
CA LEU A 74 -6.71 -8.98 -6.52
C LEU A 74 -8.03 -8.33 -6.07
N SER A 75 -8.20 -8.07 -4.77
CA SER A 75 -9.38 -7.39 -4.22
C SER A 75 -9.63 -5.95 -4.74
N LYS A 76 -8.60 -5.27 -5.28
CA LYS A 76 -8.73 -3.90 -5.80
C LYS A 76 -8.90 -3.83 -7.31
N SER A 77 -8.42 -4.82 -8.06
CA SER A 77 -8.51 -4.84 -9.53
C SER A 77 -9.89 -5.24 -10.05
N GLU A 78 -10.67 -6.01 -9.29
CA GLU A 78 -12.01 -6.45 -9.70
C GLU A 78 -13.09 -5.35 -9.61
N LEU A 79 -12.82 -4.24 -8.92
CA LEU A 79 -13.77 -3.11 -8.78
C LEU A 79 -13.79 -2.13 -9.97
N VAL A 80 -12.91 -2.29 -10.96
CA VAL A 80 -12.78 -1.33 -12.08
C VAL A 80 -13.43 -1.81 -13.39
N SER A 81 -13.99 -3.02 -13.46
CA SER A 81 -14.53 -3.57 -14.72
C SER A 81 -16.04 -3.48 -14.91
N ASP A 82 -16.83 -2.93 -13.97
CA ASP A 82 -18.30 -2.89 -14.11
C ASP A 82 -18.87 -1.46 -14.14
N SER A 83 -18.52 -0.72 -15.20
CA SER A 83 -19.26 0.49 -15.58
C SER A 83 -19.26 0.65 -17.10
N ALA A 84 -19.91 -0.30 -17.77
CA ALA A 84 -20.30 -0.17 -19.16
C ALA A 84 -21.64 -0.89 -19.39
N ALA A 85 -22.74 -0.32 -18.90
CA ALA A 85 -24.08 -0.77 -19.27
C ALA A 85 -25.04 0.43 -19.41
N GLY A 86 -25.23 0.84 -20.67
CA GLY A 86 -26.52 1.27 -21.21
C GLY A 86 -27.01 2.69 -20.91
N SER A 87 -26.71 3.63 -21.81
CA SER A 87 -27.60 4.79 -22.00
C SER A 87 -28.94 4.31 -22.57
N PRO A 88 -30.11 4.75 -22.05
CA PRO A 88 -31.39 4.39 -22.61
C PRO A 88 -31.61 5.09 -23.96
N PRO A 89 -32.34 4.49 -24.92
CA PRO A 89 -32.56 5.13 -26.21
C PRO A 89 -33.52 6.33 -26.05
N LEU A 90 -33.15 7.45 -26.68
CA LEU A 90 -34.03 8.60 -26.86
C LEU A 90 -35.18 8.21 -27.79
N LYS A 91 -36.43 8.32 -27.32
CA LYS A 91 -37.62 8.20 -28.17
C LYS A 91 -37.61 9.33 -29.22
N PRO A 92 -37.95 9.05 -30.50
CA PRO A 92 -38.17 10.11 -31.47
C PRO A 92 -39.44 10.88 -31.10
N GLY A 93 -39.35 12.21 -31.04
CA GLY A 93 -40.50 13.09 -30.94
C GLY A 93 -41.34 13.02 -32.21
N LEU A 94 -42.63 12.75 -32.06
CA LEU A 94 -43.62 12.95 -33.11
C LEU A 94 -44.32 14.28 -32.84
N GLY A 95 -43.89 15.31 -33.56
CA GLY A 95 -44.56 16.61 -33.62
C GLY A 95 -45.56 16.65 -34.76
N ASP A 96 -46.66 17.35 -34.47
CA ASP A 96 -47.45 18.20 -35.36
C ASP A 96 -48.42 17.55 -36.37
N GLY A 97 -49.69 17.49 -35.93
CA GLY A 97 -50.74 18.37 -36.45
C GLY A 97 -51.42 17.99 -37.77
N GLU A 98 -52.72 17.68 -37.70
CA GLU A 98 -53.67 18.07 -38.75
C GLU A 98 -55.09 18.24 -38.19
N LYS A 99 -55.72 19.37 -38.55
CA LYS A 99 -57.13 19.70 -38.31
C LYS A 99 -57.99 19.05 -39.40
N ALA A 100 -59.20 18.57 -39.06
CA ALA A 100 -60.36 18.58 -39.98
C ALA A 100 -61.63 18.23 -39.19
N VAL A 101 -62.47 19.24 -38.90
CA VAL A 101 -63.83 19.47 -39.45
C VAL A 101 -64.91 18.98 -38.48
#